data_AF-A0A1I8BGU6-F1
#
_entry.id   AF-A0A1I8BGU6-F1
#
_cell.length_a   1.000
_cell.length_b   1.000
_cell.length_c   1.000
_cell.angle_alpha   90.00
_cell.angle_beta   90.00
_cell.angle_gamma   90.00
#
_symmetry.space_group_name_H-M   'P 1'
#
loop_
_entity.id
_entity.type
_entity.pdbx_description
1 polymer ?
#
loop_
_entity_poly.entity_id
_entity_poly.type
_entity_poly.pdbx_seq_one_letter_code
_entity_poly.pdbx_strand_id
1 'polypeptide(L)'
;MARRYRIGQPFRLLAAPWASPGWMKTNGRMNGGGELKGDLNGPYYQSYAKYLKKFFDEYHKNEIDFWALTIQNQPESGLEEDFPFQNMFMSNHTQRFREFAKQLLLPLFQKSEYTVNLKLIAFDDVREHLFVSASEISTKQSQSSMSESSNDQACSFLNQLPLLLPDFIVDGAKNFLNCPNEEEIKNPIDGIGVHWYVLDKHEDQNKIHELYNDKFIISTEACTGFDILADFGPRIGNWTRGWMYGHDIVHNLKNWAIGWIDWNICKKILNKIIKNIYWTITI
;
A
#
# COMPACT_ATOMS: atom_id res chain seq x y z
N MET A 1 -10.87 -37.76 6.89
CA MET A 1 -11.43 -37.33 5.60
C MET A 1 -10.54 -36.25 5.00
N ALA A 2 -9.69 -36.58 4.03
CA ALA A 2 -8.93 -35.57 3.29
C ALA A 2 -9.89 -34.75 2.43
N ARG A 3 -10.02 -33.45 2.69
CA ARG A 3 -10.75 -32.54 1.81
C ARG A 3 -10.03 -32.55 0.45
N ARG A 4 -10.70 -33.06 -0.59
CA ARG A 4 -10.28 -32.91 -1.99
C ARG A 4 -10.10 -31.41 -2.26
N TYR A 5 -8.89 -30.99 -2.65
CA TYR A 5 -8.65 -29.66 -3.19
C TYR A 5 -9.54 -29.48 -4.43
N ARG A 6 -10.50 -28.55 -4.37
CA ARG A 6 -11.41 -28.25 -5.48
C ARG A 6 -10.78 -27.16 -6.33
N ILE A 7 -10.32 -27.53 -7.53
CA ILE A 7 -10.11 -26.58 -8.63
C ILE A 7 -11.47 -25.89 -8.88
N GLY A 8 -11.47 -24.55 -9.04
CA GLY A 8 -12.69 -23.79 -9.38
C GLY A 8 -13.51 -23.24 -8.20
N GLN A 9 -12.92 -22.99 -7.03
CA GLN A 9 -13.53 -22.06 -6.07
C GLN A 9 -13.24 -20.61 -6.49
N PRO A 10 -14.14 -19.65 -6.22
CA PRO A 10 -13.86 -18.24 -6.45
C PRO A 10 -12.62 -17.84 -5.66
N PHE A 11 -11.60 -17.30 -6.34
CA PHE A 11 -10.44 -16.70 -5.70
C PHE A 11 -10.43 -15.20 -5.99
N ARG A 12 -9.88 -14.42 -5.06
CA ARG A 12 -9.77 -12.96 -5.19
C ARG A 12 -8.38 -12.63 -5.70
N LEU A 13 -8.31 -11.82 -6.74
CA LEU A 13 -7.05 -11.27 -7.24
C LEU A 13 -6.80 -9.89 -6.62
N LEU A 14 -5.58 -9.67 -6.15
CA LEU A 14 -5.09 -8.38 -5.65
C LEU A 14 -3.89 -8.02 -6.50
N ALA A 15 -3.84 -6.78 -7.00
CA ALA A 15 -2.71 -6.25 -7.75
C ALA A 15 -1.99 -5.17 -6.95
N ALA A 16 -0.68 -5.06 -7.15
CA ALA A 16 0.18 -4.02 -6.60
C ALA A 16 1.19 -3.58 -7.67
N PRO A 17 1.42 -2.29 -7.93
CA PRO A 17 2.50 -1.85 -8.81
C PRO A 17 3.79 -1.64 -8.01
N TRP A 18 4.92 -2.17 -8.50
CA TRP A 18 6.24 -1.90 -7.90
C TRP A 18 6.80 -0.54 -8.28
N ALA A 19 6.57 -0.10 -9.53
CA ALA A 19 7.02 1.20 -10.01
C ALA A 19 6.22 1.64 -11.22
N SER A 20 6.14 2.95 -11.44
CA SER A 20 5.81 3.49 -12.76
C SER A 20 6.97 3.28 -13.75
N PRO A 21 6.72 3.37 -15.07
CA PRO A 21 7.78 3.39 -16.07
C PRO A 21 8.82 4.46 -15.77
N GLY A 22 10.11 4.15 -15.93
CA GLY A 22 11.21 5.03 -15.51
C GLY A 22 11.16 6.45 -16.08
N TRP A 23 10.62 6.63 -17.30
CA TRP A 23 10.45 7.96 -17.90
C TRP A 23 9.48 8.87 -17.14
N MET A 24 8.56 8.31 -16.35
CA MET A 24 7.66 9.04 -15.46
C MET A 24 8.30 9.40 -14.11
N LYS A 25 9.40 8.74 -13.71
CA LYS A 25 10.06 8.94 -12.42
C LYS A 25 11.14 10.02 -12.45
N THR A 26 11.28 10.78 -11.37
CA THR A 26 12.30 11.86 -11.23
C THR A 26 13.72 11.40 -11.52
N ASN A 27 14.06 10.15 -11.17
CA ASN A 27 15.37 9.55 -11.41
C ASN A 27 15.55 8.91 -12.81
N GLY A 28 14.49 8.87 -13.63
CA GLY A 28 14.52 8.29 -14.98
C GLY A 28 14.64 6.76 -15.05
N ARG A 29 14.53 6.04 -13.91
CA ARG A 29 14.81 4.59 -13.80
C ARG A 29 13.69 3.86 -13.05
N MET A 30 13.48 2.58 -13.34
CA MET A 30 12.49 1.78 -12.61
C MET A 30 12.95 1.40 -11.20
N ASN A 31 14.26 1.18 -11.00
CA ASN A 31 14.88 1.01 -9.69
C ASN A 31 15.50 2.33 -9.19
N GLY A 32 16.04 2.30 -7.97
CA GLY A 32 16.52 3.48 -7.25
C GLY A 32 15.40 4.44 -6.84
N GLY A 33 15.68 5.22 -5.81
CA GLY A 33 14.74 6.16 -5.20
C GLY A 33 14.24 7.21 -6.19
N GLY A 34 12.96 7.56 -6.07
CA GLY A 34 12.33 8.54 -6.95
C GLY A 34 10.81 8.44 -6.99
N GLU A 35 10.17 9.59 -7.22
CA GLU A 35 8.72 9.76 -7.29
C GLU A 35 8.26 10.07 -8.73
N LEU A 36 6.95 10.13 -8.95
CA LEU A 36 6.40 10.62 -10.21
C LEU A 36 6.73 12.11 -10.42
N LYS A 37 7.13 12.47 -11.64
CA LYS A 37 7.44 13.86 -12.01
C LYS A 37 6.22 14.77 -11.97
N GLY A 38 6.47 16.02 -11.59
CA GLY A 38 5.52 17.13 -11.76
C GLY A 38 4.31 17.02 -10.85
N ASP A 39 3.20 17.61 -11.28
CA ASP A 39 2.00 17.76 -10.46
C ASP A 39 0.89 16.80 -10.84
N LEU A 40 -0.08 16.69 -9.94
CA LEU A 40 -1.26 15.82 -10.09
C LEU A 40 -2.03 16.05 -11.40
N ASN A 41 -2.21 17.32 -11.81
CA ASN A 41 -2.86 17.68 -13.06
C ASN A 41 -1.91 17.60 -14.29
N GLY A 42 -0.64 17.29 -14.05
CA GLY A 42 0.38 17.15 -15.07
C GLY A 42 0.30 15.80 -15.81
N PRO A 43 1.07 15.67 -16.91
CA PRO A 43 0.96 14.52 -17.80
C PRO A 43 1.37 13.20 -17.13
N TYR A 44 2.27 13.21 -16.15
CA TYR A 44 2.80 11.98 -15.54
C TYR A 44 1.78 11.33 -14.59
N TYR A 45 1.22 12.08 -13.64
CA TYR A 45 0.17 11.57 -12.73
C TYR A 45 -1.08 11.12 -13.50
N GLN A 46 -1.53 11.93 -14.46
CA GLN A 46 -2.67 11.60 -15.33
C GLN A 46 -2.41 10.33 -16.16
N SER A 47 -1.20 10.16 -16.69
CA SER A 47 -0.83 8.97 -17.45
C SER A 47 -0.71 7.74 -16.57
N TYR A 48 -0.17 7.88 -15.36
CA TYR A 48 -0.04 6.77 -14.43
C TYR A 48 -1.40 6.26 -13.92
N ALA A 49 -2.33 7.16 -13.58
CA ALA A 49 -3.72 6.77 -13.25
C ALA A 49 -4.39 6.01 -14.40
N LYS A 50 -4.24 6.49 -15.64
CA LYS A 50 -4.74 5.80 -16.84
C LYS A 50 -4.04 4.47 -17.08
N TYR A 51 -2.75 4.37 -16.80
CA TYR A 51 -1.99 3.12 -16.90
C TYR A 51 -2.54 2.07 -15.95
N LEU A 52 -2.77 2.42 -14.68
CA LEU A 52 -3.38 1.52 -13.70
C LEU A 52 -4.79 1.10 -14.11
N LYS A 53 -5.64 2.02 -14.59
CA LYS A 53 -6.97 1.65 -15.10
C LYS A 53 -6.88 0.68 -16.28
N LYS A 54 -5.99 0.96 -17.25
CA LYS A 54 -5.81 0.12 -18.44
C LYS A 54 -5.38 -1.30 -18.08
N PHE A 55 -4.56 -1.49 -17.04
CA PHE A 55 -4.23 -2.82 -16.53
C PHE A 55 -5.50 -3.62 -16.23
N PHE A 56 -6.42 -3.06 -15.43
CA PHE A 56 -7.68 -3.75 -15.10
C PHE A 56 -8.58 -3.94 -16.32
N ASP A 57 -8.67 -2.94 -17.21
CA ASP A 57 -9.46 -3.06 -18.43
C ASP A 57 -8.95 -4.20 -19.34
N GLU A 58 -7.63 -4.34 -19.50
CA GLU A 58 -7.05 -5.41 -20.33
C GLU A 58 -7.21 -6.80 -19.69
N TYR A 59 -7.09 -6.92 -18.37
CA TYR A 59 -7.34 -8.19 -17.68
C TYR A 59 -8.81 -8.60 -17.73
N HIS A 60 -9.73 -7.64 -17.58
CA HIS A 60 -11.17 -7.90 -17.70
C HIS A 60 -11.56 -8.40 -19.09
N LYS A 61 -10.96 -7.87 -20.17
CA LYS A 61 -11.17 -8.39 -21.54
C LYS A 61 -10.77 -9.86 -21.71
N ASN A 62 -9.94 -10.38 -20.81
CA ASN A 62 -9.53 -11.78 -20.75
C ASN A 62 -10.29 -12.55 -19.67
N GLU A 63 -11.42 -12.03 -19.18
CA GLU A 63 -12.27 -12.64 -18.15
C GLU A 63 -11.57 -12.82 -16.80
N ILE A 64 -10.60 -11.93 -16.49
CA ILE A 64 -9.86 -11.93 -15.23
C ILE A 64 -10.20 -10.67 -14.45
N ASP A 65 -10.97 -10.85 -13.37
CA ASP A 65 -11.40 -9.77 -12.49
C ASP A 65 -10.54 -9.64 -11.24
N PHE A 66 -10.27 -8.41 -10.84
CA PHE A 66 -9.55 -8.10 -9.61
C PHE A 66 -10.51 -7.68 -8.50
N TRP A 67 -10.20 -8.14 -7.30
CA TRP A 67 -10.87 -7.72 -6.06
C TRP A 67 -10.31 -6.40 -5.55
N ALA A 68 -8.98 -6.23 -5.61
CA ALA A 68 -8.32 -5.06 -5.01
C ALA A 68 -7.08 -4.60 -5.78
N LEU A 69 -6.74 -3.33 -5.57
CA LEU A 69 -5.48 -2.69 -5.94
C LEU A 69 -4.84 -2.12 -4.68
N THR A 70 -3.59 -2.46 -4.41
CA THR A 70 -2.74 -1.62 -3.55
C THR A 70 -2.18 -0.50 -4.42
N ILE A 71 -2.24 0.75 -3.95
CA ILE A 71 -1.92 1.89 -4.82
C ILE A 71 -0.44 1.89 -5.25
N GLN A 72 0.43 1.40 -4.37
CA GLN A 72 1.87 1.27 -4.59
C GLN A 72 2.41 0.21 -3.64
N ASN A 73 3.17 -0.75 -4.16
CA ASN A 73 3.91 -1.69 -3.31
C ASN A 73 5.08 -0.96 -2.63
N GLN A 74 5.25 -1.19 -1.32
CA GLN A 74 6.35 -0.67 -0.50
C GLN A 74 6.72 0.77 -0.83
N PRO A 75 5.78 1.71 -0.69
CA PRO A 75 5.98 3.09 -1.12
C PRO A 75 7.16 3.78 -0.43
N GLU A 76 7.55 3.36 0.78
CA GLU A 76 8.68 3.95 1.50
C GLU A 76 10.03 3.48 0.95
N SER A 77 10.09 2.34 0.23
CA SER A 77 11.32 1.87 -0.42
C SER A 77 11.87 2.88 -1.44
N GLY A 78 11.01 3.74 -1.99
CA GLY A 78 11.41 4.80 -2.91
C GLY A 78 12.20 5.95 -2.29
N LEU A 79 12.35 5.98 -0.96
CA LEU A 79 13.27 6.89 -0.26
C LEU A 79 14.74 6.47 -0.41
N GLU A 80 15.01 5.18 -0.66
CA GLU A 80 16.37 4.68 -0.80
C GLU A 80 16.90 4.94 -2.21
N GLU A 81 17.85 5.88 -2.34
CA GLU A 81 18.40 6.32 -3.62
C GLU A 81 18.92 5.15 -4.48
N ASP A 82 19.60 4.20 -3.86
CA ASP A 82 20.23 3.05 -4.52
C ASP A 82 19.43 1.75 -4.43
N PHE A 83 18.13 1.83 -4.14
CA PHE A 83 17.29 0.64 -3.96
C PHE A 83 17.39 -0.31 -5.18
N PRO A 84 17.72 -1.60 -4.96
CA PRO A 84 18.33 -2.44 -6.00
C PRO A 84 17.37 -2.89 -7.11
N PHE A 85 16.06 -2.86 -6.86
CA PHE A 85 15.02 -3.30 -7.81
C PHE A 85 13.88 -2.28 -7.92
N GLN A 86 12.84 -2.62 -8.69
CA GLN A 86 11.73 -1.73 -9.02
C GLN A 86 11.07 -1.20 -7.73
N ASN A 87 10.97 0.13 -7.63
CA ASN A 87 10.35 0.84 -6.53
C ASN A 87 9.83 2.19 -7.02
N MET A 88 8.98 2.84 -6.24
CA MET A 88 8.61 4.24 -6.45
C MET A 88 8.16 4.87 -5.13
N PHE A 89 8.66 6.07 -4.84
CA PHE A 89 8.20 6.83 -3.68
C PHE A 89 6.79 7.32 -3.94
N MET A 90 5.84 6.82 -3.14
CA MET A 90 4.45 7.26 -3.16
C MET A 90 3.83 7.04 -1.78
N SER A 91 4.46 7.60 -0.75
CA SER A 91 4.05 7.38 0.64
C SER A 91 2.62 7.85 0.91
N ASN A 92 1.84 7.01 1.58
CA ASN A 92 0.47 7.26 2.04
C ASN A 92 0.36 8.41 3.06
N HIS A 93 1.49 8.86 3.60
CA HIS A 93 1.59 10.00 4.51
C HIS A 93 1.66 11.34 3.77
N THR A 94 1.96 11.30 2.48
CA THR A 94 2.05 12.49 1.64
C THR A 94 0.68 12.96 1.18
N GLN A 95 0.48 14.26 1.06
CA GLN A 95 -0.68 14.83 0.39
C GLN A 95 -0.83 14.30 -1.04
N ARG A 96 0.29 14.07 -1.73
CA ARG A 96 0.31 13.64 -3.12
C ARG A 96 -0.32 12.26 -3.34
N PHE A 97 -0.04 11.28 -2.47
CA PHE A 97 -0.70 9.97 -2.53
C PHE A 97 -2.22 10.09 -2.40
N ARG A 98 -2.66 10.99 -1.52
CA ARG A 98 -4.09 11.18 -1.24
C ARG A 98 -4.83 11.78 -2.40
N GLU A 99 -4.27 12.84 -2.95
CA GLU A 99 -4.84 13.50 -4.11
C GLU A 99 -4.84 12.56 -5.31
N PHE A 100 -3.80 11.73 -5.46
CA PHE A 100 -3.78 10.68 -6.48
C PHE A 100 -4.94 9.69 -6.32
N ALA A 101 -5.14 9.16 -5.11
CA ALA A 101 -6.24 8.24 -4.83
C ALA A 101 -7.62 8.91 -5.01
N LYS A 102 -7.82 10.08 -4.40
CA LYS A 102 -9.11 10.79 -4.31
C LYS A 102 -9.51 11.45 -5.62
N GLN A 103 -8.58 12.16 -6.26
CA GLN A 103 -8.91 13.04 -7.39
C GLN A 103 -8.67 12.37 -8.74
N LEU A 104 -7.78 11.37 -8.82
CA LEU A 104 -7.47 10.68 -10.07
C LEU A 104 -8.00 9.25 -10.12
N LEU A 105 -7.62 8.39 -9.16
CA LEU A 105 -8.00 6.97 -9.22
C LEU A 105 -9.50 6.77 -9.01
N LEU A 106 -10.08 7.30 -7.93
CA LEU A 106 -11.49 7.07 -7.60
C LEU A 106 -12.44 7.51 -8.74
N PRO A 107 -12.37 8.75 -9.28
CA PRO A 107 -13.27 9.16 -10.36
C PRO A 107 -13.03 8.39 -11.66
N LEU A 108 -11.79 7.95 -11.91
CA LEU A 108 -11.44 7.18 -13.08
C LEU A 108 -11.98 5.74 -12.99
N PHE A 109 -11.95 5.14 -11.80
CA PHE A 109 -12.43 3.78 -11.56
C PHE A 109 -13.95 3.71 -11.48
N GLN A 110 -14.62 4.75 -10.98
CA GLN A 110 -16.08 4.85 -10.96
C GLN A 110 -16.71 4.93 -12.36
N LYS A 111 -15.97 5.39 -13.37
CA LYS A 111 -16.45 5.50 -14.76
C LYS A 111 -16.50 4.16 -15.52
N SER A 112 -16.06 3.07 -14.90
CA SER A 112 -15.94 1.77 -15.54
C SER A 112 -16.63 0.72 -14.70
N GLU A 113 -17.57 -0.01 -15.31
CA GLU A 113 -18.38 -1.05 -14.65
C GLU A 113 -17.52 -2.16 -14.03
N TYR A 114 -16.28 -2.33 -14.51
CA TYR A 114 -15.35 -3.36 -14.03
C TYR A 114 -14.51 -2.90 -12.83
N THR A 115 -14.19 -1.61 -12.76
CA THR A 115 -13.36 -1.05 -11.68
C THR A 115 -14.18 -0.34 -10.61
N VAL A 116 -15.50 -0.16 -10.80
CA VAL A 116 -16.38 0.51 -9.84
C VAL A 116 -16.43 -0.20 -8.48
N ASN A 117 -16.21 -1.51 -8.46
CA ASN A 117 -16.18 -2.34 -7.26
C ASN A 117 -14.77 -2.68 -6.78
N LEU A 118 -13.73 -2.20 -7.47
CA LEU A 118 -12.34 -2.48 -7.14
C LEU A 118 -11.98 -1.82 -5.81
N LYS A 119 -11.47 -2.60 -4.87
CA LYS A 119 -11.06 -2.10 -3.55
C LYS A 119 -9.71 -1.40 -3.63
N LEU A 120 -9.59 -0.23 -3.02
CA LEU A 120 -8.31 0.45 -2.90
C LEU A 120 -7.69 0.20 -1.54
N ILE A 121 -6.45 -0.30 -1.56
CA ILE A 121 -5.65 -0.60 -0.39
C ILE A 121 -4.48 0.38 -0.32
N ALA A 122 -4.28 0.96 0.85
CA ALA A 122 -3.17 1.85 1.14
C ALA A 122 -2.08 1.14 1.97
N PHE A 123 -0.99 1.88 2.21
CA PHE A 123 0.20 1.47 2.94
C PHE A 123 1.03 0.42 2.20
N ASP A 124 0.61 -0.85 2.19
CA ASP A 124 1.27 -1.95 1.46
C ASP A 124 2.78 -2.01 1.71
N ASP A 125 3.14 -1.92 2.99
CA ASP A 125 4.52 -1.88 3.45
C ASP A 125 4.69 -2.62 4.79
N VAL A 126 5.92 -2.69 5.26
CA VAL A 126 6.31 -3.36 6.51
C VAL A 126 5.58 -2.78 7.70
N ARG A 127 5.00 -3.65 8.54
CA ARG A 127 4.22 -3.24 9.72
C ARG A 127 4.98 -2.31 10.65
N GLU A 128 6.30 -2.44 10.68
CA GLU A 128 7.22 -1.63 11.44
C GLU A 128 7.09 -0.13 11.18
N HIS A 129 6.65 0.24 9.98
CA HIS A 129 6.47 1.63 9.57
C HIS A 129 5.04 2.15 9.79
N LEU A 130 4.09 1.33 10.26
CA LEU A 130 2.71 1.74 10.48
C LEU A 130 2.58 2.97 11.40
N PHE A 131 3.42 3.07 12.43
CA PHE A 131 3.35 4.14 13.46
C PHE A 131 4.42 5.20 13.37
N VAL A 132 5.62 4.88 12.86
CA VAL A 132 6.66 5.89 12.61
C VAL A 132 6.08 7.00 11.74
N SER A 133 5.29 6.60 10.74
CA SER A 133 4.69 7.51 9.80
C SER A 133 3.43 8.25 10.30
N ALA A 134 2.89 7.91 11.48
CA ALA A 134 1.83 8.68 12.15
C ALA A 134 2.39 9.72 13.15
N SER A 135 3.53 9.41 13.78
CA SER A 135 4.13 10.22 14.85
C SER A 135 4.99 11.40 14.38
N GLU A 136 5.62 11.33 13.21
CA GLU A 136 6.49 12.40 12.68
C GLU A 136 5.73 13.70 12.30
N ILE A 137 4.41 13.63 12.26
CA ILE A 137 3.54 14.78 11.96
C ILE A 137 3.23 15.58 13.24
N SER A 138 3.15 14.93 14.41
CA SER A 138 2.81 15.64 15.65
C SER A 138 3.97 16.50 16.18
N THR A 139 5.22 16.12 15.88
CA THR A 139 6.41 16.82 16.38
C THR A 139 6.79 18.07 15.57
N LYS A 140 6.31 18.21 14.32
CA LYS A 140 6.50 19.44 13.53
C LYS A 140 5.46 20.53 13.80
N GLN A 141 4.38 20.23 14.53
CA GLN A 141 3.24 21.14 14.73
C GLN A 141 3.30 21.99 16.01
N SER A 142 4.26 21.78 16.91
CA SER A 142 4.38 22.59 18.12
C SER A 142 5.05 23.95 17.87
N GLN A 143 4.53 24.77 16.94
CA GLN A 143 4.82 26.20 16.85
C GLN A 143 3.86 26.90 15.87
N SER A 144 2.69 27.33 16.35
CA SER A 144 2.10 28.64 16.04
C SER A 144 0.72 28.81 16.69
N SER A 145 0.54 29.92 17.41
CA SER A 145 -0.73 30.40 17.94
C SER A 145 -1.52 31.14 16.84
N MET A 146 -2.83 30.93 16.76
CA MET A 146 -3.68 31.38 15.64
C MET A 146 -4.76 32.41 16.06
N SER A 147 -5.02 33.41 15.18
CA SER A 147 -6.08 34.44 15.25
C SER A 147 -6.93 34.44 13.95
N GLU A 148 -8.16 34.96 13.95
CA GLU A 148 -9.26 34.71 12.98
C GLU A 148 -8.97 34.71 11.46
N SER A 149 -7.89 35.30 10.92
CA SER A 149 -7.47 35.12 9.50
C SER A 149 -6.80 33.76 9.23
N SER A 150 -6.65 32.96 10.28
CA SER A 150 -5.99 31.66 10.29
C SER A 150 -6.91 30.49 10.02
N ASN A 151 -8.23 30.66 10.19
CA ASN A 151 -9.17 29.54 10.05
C ASN A 151 -9.23 29.05 8.60
N ASP A 152 -9.22 29.92 7.59
CA ASP A 152 -9.20 29.50 6.18
C ASP A 152 -7.92 28.74 5.82
N GLN A 153 -6.76 29.19 6.33
CA GLN A 153 -5.49 28.49 6.17
C GLN A 153 -5.48 27.15 6.91
N ALA A 154 -6.05 27.09 8.11
CA ALA A 154 -6.17 25.88 8.90
C ALA A 154 -7.15 24.89 8.23
N CYS A 155 -8.27 25.35 7.69
CA CYS A 155 -9.21 24.55 6.91
C CYS A 155 -8.57 23.99 5.63
N SER A 156 -7.83 24.83 4.90
CA SER A 156 -7.02 24.38 3.77
C SER A 156 -5.98 23.34 4.19
N PHE A 157 -5.34 23.52 5.34
CA PHE A 157 -4.39 22.56 5.91
C PHE A 157 -5.06 21.24 6.35
N LEU A 158 -6.27 21.27 6.90
CA LEU A 158 -7.02 20.05 7.26
C LEU A 158 -7.35 19.20 6.03
N ASN A 159 -7.64 19.82 4.89
CA ASN A 159 -7.76 19.12 3.60
C ASN A 159 -6.41 18.52 3.12
N GLN A 160 -5.30 18.98 3.71
CA GLN A 160 -3.93 18.52 3.45
C GLN A 160 -3.40 17.51 4.51
N LEU A 161 -4.26 17.02 5.41
CA LEU A 161 -3.91 16.00 6.40
C LEU A 161 -3.92 14.55 5.85
N PRO A 162 -2.98 13.67 6.27
CA PRO A 162 -2.87 12.24 5.89
C PRO A 162 -4.18 11.47 5.75
N LEU A 163 -4.24 10.49 4.85
CA LEU A 163 -5.47 9.74 4.52
C LEU A 163 -5.79 8.70 5.59
N LEU A 164 -4.74 8.30 6.30
CA LEU A 164 -4.81 7.60 7.56
C LEU A 164 -4.71 8.66 8.67
N LEU A 165 -5.65 9.61 8.69
CA LEU A 165 -6.09 10.28 9.91
C LEU A 165 -7.57 9.94 10.07
N PRO A 166 -8.07 9.65 11.28
CA PRO A 166 -9.46 9.26 11.42
C PRO A 166 -10.35 10.39 10.93
N ASP A 167 -11.34 10.07 10.09
CA ASP A 167 -12.23 11.08 9.49
C ASP A 167 -12.86 11.94 10.61
N PHE A 168 -13.21 11.35 11.77
CA PHE A 168 -13.73 12.10 12.93
C PHE A 168 -12.77 13.15 13.52
N ILE A 169 -11.44 12.98 13.42
CA ILE A 169 -10.47 13.98 13.88
C ILE A 169 -10.43 15.15 12.89
N VAL A 170 -10.42 14.84 11.60
CA VAL A 170 -10.43 15.86 10.53
C VAL A 170 -11.76 16.62 10.56
N ASP A 171 -12.87 15.91 10.70
CA ASP A 171 -14.22 16.48 10.76
C ASP A 171 -14.44 17.27 12.05
N GLY A 172 -13.97 16.76 13.18
CA GLY A 172 -13.99 17.47 14.45
C GLY A 172 -13.21 18.79 14.39
N ALA A 173 -12.02 18.77 13.77
CA ALA A 173 -11.21 19.97 13.57
C ALA A 173 -11.85 20.94 12.56
N LYS A 174 -12.45 20.44 11.47
CA LYS A 174 -13.17 21.26 10.49
C LYS A 174 -14.38 21.96 11.11
N ASN A 175 -15.16 21.21 11.92
CA ASN A 175 -16.30 21.74 12.65
C ASN A 175 -15.87 22.79 13.68
N PHE A 176 -14.77 22.55 14.40
CA PHE A 176 -14.23 23.53 15.35
C PHE A 176 -13.78 24.83 14.68
N LEU A 177 -13.20 24.75 13.48
CA LEU A 177 -12.70 25.90 12.71
C LEU A 177 -13.74 26.58 11.81
N ASN A 178 -14.99 26.09 11.78
CA ASN A 178 -16.06 26.53 10.85
C ASN A 178 -15.64 26.48 9.37
N CYS A 179 -14.97 25.40 8.96
CA CYS A 179 -14.55 25.24 7.57
C CYS A 179 -15.76 25.18 6.62
N PRO A 180 -15.66 25.77 5.41
CA PRO A 180 -16.72 25.65 4.42
C PRO A 180 -16.98 24.18 4.09
N ASN A 181 -18.26 23.82 3.99
CA ASN A 181 -18.70 22.49 3.54
C ASN A 181 -18.34 22.32 2.06
N GLU A 182 -17.11 21.92 1.77
CA GLU A 182 -16.76 21.34 0.48
C GLU A 182 -17.45 19.98 0.35
N GLU A 183 -17.79 19.61 -0.89
CA GLU A 183 -18.34 18.29 -1.20
C GLU A 183 -17.33 17.23 -0.72
N GLU A 184 -17.64 16.58 0.39
CA GLU A 184 -16.69 15.70 1.05
C GLU A 184 -16.48 14.45 0.19
N ILE A 185 -15.39 14.44 -0.58
CA ILE A 185 -15.02 13.27 -1.36
C ILE A 185 -14.64 12.17 -0.37
N LYS A 186 -15.56 11.21 -0.23
CA LYS A 186 -15.43 9.99 0.56
C LYS A 186 -14.01 9.44 0.48
N ASN A 187 -13.44 9.09 1.63
CA ASN A 187 -12.15 8.42 1.69
C ASN A 187 -12.17 7.18 0.76
N PRO A 188 -11.35 7.16 -0.30
CA PRO A 188 -11.42 6.16 -1.35
C PRO A 188 -10.79 4.84 -0.93
N ILE A 189 -10.11 4.80 0.22
CA ILE A 189 -9.43 3.62 0.72
C ILE A 189 -10.41 2.74 1.47
N ASP A 190 -10.46 1.48 1.07
CA ASP A 190 -11.26 0.44 1.71
C ASP A 190 -10.46 -0.37 2.74
N GLY A 191 -9.13 -0.43 2.59
CA GLY A 191 -8.29 -1.24 3.48
C GLY A 191 -6.81 -0.86 3.53
N ILE A 192 -6.09 -1.54 4.41
CA ILE A 192 -4.68 -1.31 4.73
C ILE A 192 -3.92 -2.61 4.51
N GLY A 193 -2.94 -2.58 3.59
CA GLY A 193 -2.07 -3.71 3.25
C GLY A 193 -0.84 -3.68 4.12
N VAL A 194 -0.41 -4.83 4.65
CA VAL A 194 0.73 -4.91 5.58
C VAL A 194 1.66 -6.08 5.25
N HIS A 195 2.96 -5.86 5.38
CA HIS A 195 3.99 -6.84 5.04
C HIS A 195 4.70 -7.41 6.27
N TRP A 196 5.31 -8.59 6.10
CA TRP A 196 6.19 -9.21 7.08
C TRP A 196 7.45 -9.82 6.44
N TYR A 197 8.62 -9.40 6.95
CA TYR A 197 9.92 -9.95 6.54
C TYR A 197 10.85 -10.24 7.71
N VAL A 198 10.85 -9.39 8.74
CA VAL A 198 11.85 -9.45 9.82
C VAL A 198 11.20 -9.41 11.19
N LEU A 199 10.52 -8.31 11.57
CA LEU A 199 10.04 -8.13 12.93
C LEU A 199 8.55 -8.47 13.08
N ASP A 200 8.22 -9.05 14.22
CA ASP A 200 6.84 -9.22 14.66
C ASP A 200 6.40 -7.91 15.34
N LYS A 201 5.44 -7.23 14.72
CA LYS A 201 4.78 -6.01 15.24
C LYS A 201 3.27 -6.07 14.99
N HIS A 202 2.64 -7.19 15.34
CA HIS A 202 1.20 -7.38 15.11
C HIS A 202 0.33 -6.45 15.97
N GLU A 203 0.83 -6.02 17.14
CA GLU A 203 0.15 -5.09 18.03
C GLU A 203 -0.11 -3.72 17.40
N ASP A 204 0.71 -3.32 16.42
CA ASP A 204 0.51 -2.10 15.65
C ASP A 204 -0.78 -2.18 14.82
N GLN A 205 -1.20 -3.37 14.39
CA GLN A 205 -2.49 -3.55 13.70
C GLN A 205 -3.69 -3.24 14.61
N ASN A 206 -3.61 -3.53 15.92
CA ASN A 206 -4.71 -3.18 16.83
C ASN A 206 -4.90 -1.68 16.93
N LYS A 207 -3.80 -0.95 17.10
CA LYS A 207 -3.83 0.52 17.15
C LYS A 207 -4.38 1.11 15.86
N ILE A 208 -4.03 0.53 14.70
CA ILE A 208 -4.60 0.94 13.40
C ILE A 208 -6.08 0.64 13.33
N HIS A 209 -6.53 -0.53 13.77
CA HIS A 209 -7.95 -0.87 13.78
C HIS A 209 -8.75 0.04 14.73
N GLU A 210 -8.20 0.43 15.87
CA GLU A 210 -8.82 1.41 16.78
C GLU A 210 -8.99 2.79 16.11
N LEU A 211 -8.02 3.21 15.29
CA LEU A 211 -8.06 4.48 14.55
C LEU A 211 -8.94 4.42 13.29
N TYR A 212 -9.00 3.26 12.63
CA TYR A 212 -9.64 3.03 11.31
C TYR A 212 -10.52 1.78 11.34
N ASN A 213 -11.50 1.76 12.24
CA ASN A 213 -12.34 0.57 12.46
C ASN A 213 -13.25 0.22 11.27
N ASP A 214 -13.42 1.14 10.32
CA ASP A 214 -14.18 0.96 9.09
C ASP A 214 -13.33 0.42 7.92
N LYS A 215 -12.00 0.38 8.09
CA LYS A 215 -11.06 -0.15 7.09
C LYS A 215 -10.66 -1.57 7.43
N PHE A 216 -10.65 -2.45 6.44
CA PHE A 216 -10.12 -3.80 6.67
C PHE A 216 -8.59 -3.79 6.65
N ILE A 217 -7.97 -4.68 7.42
CA ILE A 217 -6.53 -4.93 7.37
C ILE A 217 -6.30 -6.24 6.62
N ILE A 218 -5.30 -6.32 5.76
CA ILE A 218 -4.91 -7.57 5.07
C ILE A 218 -3.41 -7.67 4.98
N SER A 219 -2.85 -8.84 5.31
CA SER A 219 -1.43 -9.09 5.04
C SER A 219 -1.25 -9.44 3.56
N THR A 220 -0.63 -8.53 2.82
CA THR A 220 -0.53 -8.56 1.35
C THR A 220 0.74 -9.20 0.84
N GLU A 221 1.79 -9.22 1.67
CA GLU A 221 3.05 -9.89 1.36
C GLU A 221 3.72 -10.41 2.63
N ALA A 222 4.27 -11.61 2.55
CA ALA A 222 5.07 -12.18 3.62
C ALA A 222 6.12 -13.12 3.03
N CYS A 223 7.37 -13.02 3.49
CA CYS A 223 8.39 -14.00 3.10
C CYS A 223 9.48 -14.23 4.15
N THR A 224 10.22 -15.34 4.01
CA THR A 224 11.41 -15.64 4.83
C THR A 224 12.56 -16.11 3.94
N GLY A 225 13.76 -16.21 4.52
CA GLY A 225 14.94 -16.70 3.81
C GLY A 225 15.72 -15.61 3.10
N PHE A 226 15.66 -14.39 3.64
CA PHE A 226 16.57 -13.31 3.33
C PHE A 226 17.06 -12.63 4.62
N ASP A 227 18.16 -13.17 5.14
CA ASP A 227 19.06 -12.56 6.10
C ASP A 227 20.46 -12.70 5.53
N ILE A 228 21.11 -11.56 5.26
CA ILE A 228 22.38 -11.50 4.55
C ILE A 228 23.52 -12.20 5.30
N LEU A 229 23.39 -12.38 6.62
CA LEU A 229 24.40 -13.01 7.47
C LEU A 229 24.02 -14.44 7.86
N ALA A 230 22.74 -14.75 8.02
CA ALA A 230 22.30 -16.00 8.64
C ALA A 230 21.40 -16.90 7.78
N ASP A 231 20.62 -16.35 6.83
CA ASP A 231 19.60 -17.14 6.14
C ASP A 231 19.28 -16.69 4.71
N PHE A 232 19.85 -17.39 3.73
CA PHE A 232 19.66 -17.02 2.32
C PHE A 232 19.10 -18.16 1.46
N GLY A 233 17.97 -17.90 0.79
CA GLY A 233 17.39 -18.75 -0.24
C GLY A 233 16.55 -19.93 0.26
N PRO A 234 16.10 -20.83 -0.62
CA PRO A 234 15.24 -21.95 -0.25
C PRO A 234 15.92 -22.97 0.67
N ARG A 235 15.21 -23.44 1.70
CA ARG A 235 15.66 -24.55 2.57
C ARG A 235 14.55 -25.60 2.70
N ILE A 236 14.71 -26.72 1.99
CA ILE A 236 13.74 -27.82 2.02
C ILE A 236 13.64 -28.39 3.44
N GLY A 237 12.43 -28.57 3.94
CA GLY A 237 12.17 -29.18 5.24
C GLY A 237 12.52 -28.31 6.45
N ASN A 238 12.73 -27.00 6.26
CA ASN A 238 13.02 -26.09 7.38
C ASN A 238 11.76 -25.85 8.24
N TRP A 239 11.66 -26.59 9.34
CA TRP A 239 10.54 -26.48 10.28
C TRP A 239 10.47 -25.11 10.96
N THR A 240 11.60 -24.45 11.21
CA THR A 240 11.62 -23.10 11.81
C THR A 240 10.89 -22.10 10.91
N ARG A 241 11.13 -22.10 9.59
CA ARG A 241 10.39 -21.24 8.66
C ARG A 241 8.91 -21.58 8.60
N GLY A 242 8.58 -22.88 8.63
CA GLY A 242 7.18 -23.32 8.73
C GLY A 242 6.48 -22.82 10.00
N TRP A 243 7.18 -22.85 11.13
CA TRP A 243 6.70 -22.28 12.39
C TRP A 243 6.54 -20.76 12.31
N MET A 244 7.49 -20.04 11.73
CA MET A 244 7.41 -18.57 11.58
C MET A 244 6.19 -18.17 10.74
N TYR A 245 5.87 -18.88 9.66
CA TYR A 245 4.64 -18.66 8.88
C TYR A 245 3.41 -18.92 9.73
N GLY A 246 3.36 -20.05 10.44
CA GLY A 246 2.23 -20.36 11.34
C GLY A 246 2.04 -19.29 12.43
N HIS A 247 3.14 -18.79 12.99
CA HIS A 247 3.17 -17.70 13.95
C HIS A 247 2.59 -16.42 13.33
N ASP A 248 3.12 -15.98 12.19
CA ASP A 248 2.69 -14.72 11.56
C ASP A 248 1.23 -14.77 11.10
N ILE A 249 0.78 -15.88 10.50
CA ILE A 249 -0.62 -16.07 10.07
C ILE A 249 -1.57 -15.96 11.27
N VAL A 250 -1.30 -16.70 12.35
CA VAL A 250 -2.18 -16.71 13.52
C VAL A 250 -2.24 -15.33 14.17
N HIS A 251 -1.10 -14.64 14.26
CA HIS A 251 -1.08 -13.32 14.88
C HIS A 251 -1.72 -12.24 13.99
N ASN A 252 -1.55 -12.26 12.67
CA ASN A 252 -2.31 -11.36 11.78
C ASN A 252 -3.82 -11.53 11.98
N LEU A 253 -4.32 -12.77 11.94
CA LEU A 253 -5.76 -13.05 12.07
C LEU A 253 -6.33 -12.70 13.46
N LYS A 254 -5.50 -12.79 14.50
CA LYS A 254 -5.87 -12.34 15.85
C LYS A 254 -5.90 -10.82 16.00
N ASN A 255 -5.20 -10.10 15.13
CA ASN A 255 -5.10 -8.64 15.15
C ASN A 255 -5.79 -8.04 13.91
N TRP A 256 -7.04 -8.45 13.68
CA TRP A 256 -8.00 -7.88 12.72
C TRP A 256 -7.71 -8.09 11.23
N ALA A 257 -6.60 -8.72 10.85
CA ALA A 257 -6.36 -9.01 9.44
C ALA A 257 -7.42 -9.99 8.89
N ILE A 258 -8.03 -9.65 7.76
CA ILE A 258 -9.08 -10.46 7.11
C ILE A 258 -8.49 -11.53 6.18
N GLY A 259 -7.17 -11.53 5.99
CA GLY A 259 -6.47 -12.40 5.06
C GLY A 259 -4.96 -12.30 5.21
N TRP A 260 -4.28 -13.26 4.60
CA TRP A 260 -2.82 -13.38 4.60
C TRP A 260 -2.36 -13.96 3.26
N ILE A 261 -1.37 -13.33 2.64
CA ILE A 261 -0.89 -13.65 1.29
C ILE A 261 0.61 -13.93 1.35
N ASP A 262 1.02 -15.13 0.90
CA ASP A 262 2.41 -15.49 0.71
C ASP A 262 3.00 -14.71 -0.48
N TRP A 263 4.31 -14.47 -0.48
CA TRP A 263 4.96 -13.69 -1.52
C TRP A 263 5.07 -14.43 -2.86
N ASN A 264 5.78 -15.56 -2.88
CA ASN A 264 6.03 -16.31 -4.10
C ASN A 264 5.43 -17.71 -4.01
N ILE A 265 4.44 -18.02 -4.86
CA ILE A 265 3.79 -19.34 -4.92
C ILE A 265 4.83 -20.47 -5.12
N CYS A 266 5.84 -20.24 -5.95
CA CYS A 266 6.90 -21.21 -6.17
C CYS A 266 8.21 -20.51 -6.56
N LYS A 267 9.33 -20.98 -6.01
CA LYS A 267 10.68 -20.50 -6.35
C LYS A 267 11.57 -21.66 -6.75
N LYS A 268 12.34 -21.48 -7.82
CA LYS A 268 13.33 -22.47 -8.25
C LYS A 268 14.47 -22.56 -7.23
N ILE A 269 14.88 -23.78 -6.92
CA ILE A 269 16.11 -24.04 -6.18
C ILE A 269 17.27 -23.83 -7.15
N LEU A 270 17.94 -22.69 -7.03
CA LEU A 270 19.16 -22.41 -7.78
C LEU A 270 20.32 -23.18 -7.13
N ASN A 271 20.73 -24.28 -7.75
CA ASN A 271 22.03 -24.87 -7.46
C ASN A 271 23.12 -23.82 -7.77
N LYS A 272 24.08 -23.67 -6.85
CA LYS A 272 25.14 -22.62 -6.75
C LYS A 272 25.97 -22.29 -8.01
N ILE A 273 25.68 -22.87 -9.17
CA ILE A 273 26.48 -22.76 -10.41
C ILE A 273 25.97 -21.70 -11.39
N ILE A 274 24.73 -21.18 -11.27
CA ILE A 274 24.23 -20.16 -12.21
C ILE A 274 24.08 -18.83 -11.49
N LYS A 275 25.08 -17.95 -11.65
CA LYS A 275 25.18 -16.63 -11.01
C LYS A 275 24.30 -15.53 -11.60
N ASN A 276 23.53 -15.75 -12.65
CA ASN A 276 22.81 -14.65 -13.32
C ASN A 276 21.44 -15.06 -13.85
N ILE A 277 20.41 -15.15 -12.99
CA ILE A 277 19.01 -15.00 -13.43
C ILE A 277 18.21 -14.37 -12.27
N TYR A 278 17.92 -13.07 -12.37
CA TYR A 278 16.92 -12.39 -11.55
C TYR A 278 15.63 -12.31 -12.37
N TRP A 279 14.71 -13.25 -12.13
CA TRP A 279 13.30 -13.07 -12.45
C TRP A 279 12.49 -13.68 -11.31
N THR A 280 11.81 -12.82 -10.56
CA THR A 280 10.71 -13.19 -9.67
C THR A 280 9.45 -12.69 -10.38
N ILE A 281 8.55 -13.60 -10.73
CA ILE A 281 7.21 -13.22 -11.17
C ILE A 281 6.39 -13.08 -9.90
N THR A 282 6.20 -11.84 -9.45
CA THR A 282 5.10 -11.51 -8.56
C THR A 282 3.88 -11.31 -9.46
N ILE A 283 2.82 -12.07 -9.24
CA ILE A 283 1.53 -11.90 -9.92
C ILE A 283 0.72 -10.89 -9.13
#